data_AF-D6ZZV8-F1
#
_entry.id   AF-D6ZZV8-F1
#
_cell.length_a   1.000
_cell.length_b   1.000
_cell.length_c   1.000
_cell.angle_alpha   90.00
_cell.angle_beta   90.00
_cell.angle_gamma   90.00
#
_symmetry.space_group_name_H-M   'P 1'
#
loop_
_entity.id
_entity.type
_entity.pdbx_description
1 polymer ?
#
loop_
_entity_poly.entity_id
_entity_poly.type
_entity_poly.pdbx_seq_one_letter_code
_entity_poly.pdbx_strand_id
1 'polypeptide(L)'
;MLGLLDTIKIGAGLIAGVSLTWAAQTAYDRLVDDPAVAAAAREGYVQIAEKTALQAQLAELSRQRAASDEALRAALARAENAKQEAARAQAQYDDLVVQDSGADGARVDGSDVQWLRDY
;
A
#
# COMPACT_ATOMS: atom_id res chain seq x y z
N MET A 1 -48.58 -28.29 55.38
CA MET A 1 -48.69 -28.14 53.91
C MET A 1 -49.16 -26.73 53.64
N LEU A 2 -48.50 -25.99 52.75
CA LEU A 2 -48.94 -24.65 52.35
C LEU A 2 -50.28 -24.76 51.63
N GLY A 3 -51.28 -23.98 52.03
CA GLY A 3 -52.56 -23.95 51.35
C GLY A 3 -52.46 -23.21 50.01
N LEU A 4 -53.42 -23.43 49.11
CA LEU A 4 -53.51 -22.73 47.82
C LEU A 4 -53.43 -21.20 47.96
N LEU A 5 -54.05 -20.66 49.01
CA LEU A 5 -54.03 -19.23 49.33
C LEU A 5 -52.62 -18.73 49.69
N ASP A 6 -51.82 -19.55 50.38
CA ASP A 6 -50.45 -19.20 50.78
C ASP A 6 -49.52 -19.18 49.56
N THR A 7 -49.70 -20.14 48.64
CA THR A 7 -48.96 -20.16 47.36
C THR A 7 -49.26 -18.93 46.51
N ILE A 8 -50.52 -18.49 46.43
CA ILE A 8 -50.91 -17.29 45.69
C ILE A 8 -50.30 -16.03 46.32
N LYS A 9 -50.32 -15.91 47.65
CA LYS A 9 -49.72 -14.76 48.37
C LYS A 9 -48.22 -14.68 48.16
N ILE A 10 -47.51 -15.82 48.24
CA ILE A 10 -46.07 -15.90 48.00
C ILE A 10 -45.76 -15.53 46.55
N GLY A 11 -46.52 -16.06 45.58
CA GLY A 11 -46.38 -15.72 44.17
C GLY A 11 -46.62 -14.23 43.89
N ALA A 12 -47.67 -13.65 44.48
CA ALA A 12 -47.96 -12.23 44.36
C ALA A 12 -46.86 -11.35 44.96
N GLY A 13 -46.31 -11.74 46.13
CA GLY A 13 -45.17 -11.05 46.75
C GLY A 13 -43.91 -11.11 45.90
N LEU A 14 -43.62 -12.25 45.27
CA LEU A 14 -42.50 -12.41 44.35
C LEU A 14 -42.65 -11.52 43.11
N ILE A 15 -43.82 -11.52 42.48
CA ILE A 15 -44.09 -10.69 41.31
C ILE A 15 -43.96 -9.21 41.68
N ALA A 16 -44.59 -8.79 42.78
CA ALA A 16 -44.51 -7.41 43.25
C ALA A 16 -43.06 -6.99 43.54
N GLY A 17 -42.29 -7.86 44.20
CA GLY A 17 -40.87 -7.63 44.47
C GLY A 17 -40.05 -7.44 43.18
N VAL A 18 -40.19 -8.36 42.23
CA VAL A 18 -39.48 -8.29 40.93
C VAL A 18 -39.87 -7.03 40.17
N SER A 19 -41.16 -6.69 40.12
CA SER A 19 -41.63 -5.48 39.43
C SER A 19 -41.08 -4.20 40.06
N LEU A 20 -41.02 -4.13 41.39
CA LEU A 20 -40.46 -2.99 42.11
C LEU A 20 -38.95 -2.85 41.86
N THR A 21 -38.21 -3.96 41.94
CA THR A 21 -36.76 -3.94 41.66
C THR A 21 -36.49 -3.50 40.22
N TRP A 22 -37.25 -4.03 39.24
CA TRP A 22 -37.10 -3.63 37.85
C TRP A 22 -37.43 -2.15 37.61
N ALA A 23 -38.49 -1.64 38.24
CA ALA A 23 -38.85 -0.23 38.15
C ALA A 23 -37.80 0.68 38.79
N ALA A 24 -37.27 0.30 39.96
CA ALA A 24 -36.21 1.04 40.65
C ALA A 24 -34.91 1.06 39.82
N GLN A 25 -34.52 -0.07 39.25
CA GLN A 25 -33.36 -0.17 38.35
C GLN A 25 -33.53 0.74 37.12
N THR A 26 -34.70 0.67 36.46
CA THR A 26 -34.98 1.50 35.28
C THR A 26 -34.96 3.00 35.60
N ALA A 27 -35.48 3.37 36.78
CA ALA A 27 -35.42 4.75 37.25
C ALA A 27 -33.99 5.19 37.55
N TYR A 28 -33.18 4.32 38.17
CA TYR A 28 -31.77 4.58 38.42
C TYR A 28 -31.00 4.79 37.12
N ASP A 29 -31.14 3.88 36.15
CA ASP A 29 -30.47 3.99 34.86
C ASP A 29 -30.82 5.31 34.17
N ARG A 30 -32.11 5.71 34.16
CA ARG A 30 -32.53 6.99 33.55
C ARG A 30 -32.03 8.24 34.29
N LEU A 31 -31.80 8.16 35.59
CA LEU A 31 -31.33 9.29 36.40
C LEU A 31 -29.80 9.43 36.34
N VAL A 32 -29.10 8.32 36.15
CA VAL A 32 -27.64 8.27 36.17
C VAL A 32 -27.03 8.31 34.77
N ASP A 33 -27.69 7.72 33.75
CA ASP A 33 -27.22 7.81 32.37
C ASP A 33 -27.33 9.25 31.86
N ASP A 34 -26.18 9.91 31.76
CA ASP A 34 -26.03 11.17 31.08
C ASP A 34 -25.80 10.91 29.57
N PRO A 35 -26.74 11.29 28.68
CA PRO A 35 -26.56 11.13 27.24
C PRO A 35 -25.34 11.88 26.70
N ALA A 36 -24.87 12.94 27.38
CA ALA A 36 -23.65 13.65 27.01
C ALA A 36 -22.39 12.80 27.23
N VAL A 37 -22.33 11.99 28.28
CA VAL A 37 -21.21 11.08 28.54
C VAL A 37 -21.14 9.99 27.48
N ALA A 38 -22.30 9.42 27.10
CA ALA A 38 -22.37 8.45 26.01
C ALA A 38 -21.96 9.05 24.66
N ALA A 39 -22.33 10.31 24.38
CA ALA A 39 -21.94 11.01 23.17
C ALA A 39 -20.42 11.30 23.15
N ALA A 40 -19.86 11.79 24.25
CA ALA A 40 -18.43 12.07 24.39
C ALA A 40 -17.58 10.80 24.26
N ALA A 41 -18.04 9.67 24.82
CA ALA A 41 -17.37 8.38 24.66
C ALA A 41 -17.31 7.95 23.20
N ARG A 42 -18.42 8.09 22.45
CA ARG A 42 -18.47 7.78 21.00
C ARG A 42 -17.55 8.70 20.21
N GLU A 43 -17.52 9.98 20.52
CA GLU A 43 -16.63 10.95 19.88
C GLU A 43 -15.15 10.59 20.09
N GLY A 44 -14.78 10.18 21.31
CA GLY A 44 -13.43 9.69 21.61
C GLY A 44 -13.02 8.48 20.75
N TYR A 45 -13.94 7.52 20.54
CA TYR A 45 -13.67 6.39 19.64
C TYR A 45 -13.50 6.81 18.19
N VAL A 46 -14.27 7.78 17.72
CA VAL A 46 -14.14 8.32 16.35
C VAL A 46 -12.77 8.98 16.18
N GLN A 47 -12.36 9.84 17.12
CA GLN A 47 -11.05 10.50 17.06
C GLN A 47 -9.88 9.49 17.07
N ILE A 48 -9.98 8.42 17.87
CA ILE A 48 -8.98 7.35 17.86
C ILE A 48 -8.95 6.63 16.51
N ALA A 49 -10.12 6.28 15.96
CA ALA A 49 -10.22 5.60 14.68
C ALA A 49 -9.65 6.46 13.53
N GLU A 50 -9.98 7.76 13.49
CA GLU A 50 -9.43 8.71 12.52
C GLU A 50 -7.91 8.81 12.63
N LYS A 51 -7.39 8.94 13.85
CA LYS A 51 -5.95 8.98 14.10
C LYS A 51 -5.26 7.70 13.61
N THR A 52 -5.82 6.53 13.92
CA THR A 52 -5.27 5.24 13.47
C THR A 52 -5.31 5.12 11.95
N ALA A 53 -6.40 5.54 11.30
CA ALA A 53 -6.52 5.54 9.85
C ALA A 53 -5.48 6.45 9.18
N LEU A 54 -5.27 7.66 9.72
CA LEU A 54 -4.25 8.59 9.24
C LEU A 54 -2.83 8.04 9.43
N GLN A 55 -2.55 7.42 10.57
CA GLN A 55 -1.25 6.78 10.82
C GLN A 55 -0.98 5.62 9.84
N ALA A 56 -2.00 4.82 9.54
CA ALA A 56 -1.89 3.75 8.55
C ALA A 56 -1.63 4.30 7.13
N GLN A 57 -2.32 5.36 6.73
CA GLN A 57 -2.08 6.03 5.44
C GLN A 57 -0.66 6.60 5.35
N LEU A 58 -0.16 7.24 6.42
CA LEU A 58 1.21 7.75 6.46
C LEU A 58 2.25 6.64 6.36
N ALA A 59 2.02 5.51 7.04
CA ALA A 59 2.90 4.34 6.97
C ALA A 59 2.88 3.70 5.57
N GLU A 60 1.76 3.74 4.88
CA GLU A 60 1.68 3.24 3.50
C GLU A 60 2.40 4.17 2.52
N LEU A 61 2.18 5.49 2.61
CA LEU A 61 2.87 6.47 1.79
C LEU A 61 4.39 6.42 1.98
N SER A 62 4.87 6.20 3.20
CA SER A 62 6.31 6.07 3.45
C SER A 62 6.90 4.81 2.80
N ARG A 63 6.18 3.68 2.84
CA ARG A 63 6.57 2.45 2.13
C ARG A 63 6.60 2.63 0.62
N GLN A 64 5.57 3.25 0.04
CA GLN A 64 5.51 3.51 -1.40
C GLN A 64 6.62 4.46 -1.84
N ARG A 65 6.91 5.49 -1.05
CA ARG A 65 8.03 6.40 -1.31
C ARG A 65 9.36 5.67 -1.30
N ALA A 66 9.61 4.84 -0.29
CA ALA A 66 10.86 4.07 -0.19
C ALA A 66 11.04 3.14 -1.40
N ALA A 67 9.98 2.41 -1.80
CA ALA A 67 10.00 1.55 -2.97
C ALA A 67 10.24 2.36 -4.28
N SER A 68 9.62 3.54 -4.39
CA SER A 68 9.80 4.42 -5.56
C SER A 68 11.22 4.96 -5.65
N ASP A 69 11.80 5.37 -4.52
CA ASP A 69 13.18 5.86 -4.45
C ASP A 69 14.19 4.76 -4.85
N GLU A 70 13.95 3.52 -4.40
CA GLU A 70 14.76 2.37 -4.78
C GLU A 70 14.64 2.06 -6.28
N ALA A 71 13.41 2.00 -6.80
CA ALA A 71 13.15 1.78 -8.22
C ALA A 71 13.81 2.86 -9.09
N LEU A 72 13.76 4.13 -8.67
CA LEU A 72 14.41 5.24 -9.36
C LEU A 72 15.94 5.07 -9.36
N ARG A 73 16.56 4.76 -8.21
CA ARG A 73 18.00 4.51 -8.14
C ARG A 73 18.43 3.36 -9.06
N ALA A 74 17.67 2.27 -9.07
CA ALA A 74 17.94 1.13 -9.94
C ALA A 74 17.76 1.48 -11.43
N ALA A 75 16.77 2.30 -11.77
CA ALA A 75 16.58 2.80 -13.14
C ALA A 75 17.74 3.71 -13.58
N LEU A 76 18.18 4.64 -12.72
CA LEU A 76 19.31 5.51 -13.00
C LEU A 76 20.62 4.72 -13.18
N ALA A 77 20.88 3.74 -12.32
CA ALA A 77 22.05 2.88 -12.45
C ALA A 77 22.04 2.09 -13.77
N ARG A 78 20.89 1.53 -14.17
CA ARG A 78 20.74 0.86 -15.46
C ARG A 78 20.95 1.81 -16.64
N ALA A 79 20.39 3.01 -16.58
CA ALA A 79 20.56 4.01 -17.63
C ALA A 79 22.03 4.44 -17.77
N GLU A 80 22.73 4.60 -16.65
CA GLU A 80 24.15 4.96 -16.65
C GLU A 80 25.02 3.84 -17.23
N ASN A 81 24.78 2.59 -16.83
CA ASN A 81 25.48 1.43 -17.42
C ASN A 81 25.23 1.33 -18.93
N ALA A 82 23.99 1.50 -19.38
CA ALA A 82 23.65 1.47 -20.80
C ALA A 82 24.36 2.59 -21.59
N LYS A 83 24.50 3.80 -21.02
CA LYS A 83 25.27 4.88 -21.63
C LYS A 83 26.75 4.54 -21.75
N GLN A 84 27.33 3.94 -20.72
CA GLN A 84 28.74 3.54 -20.74
C GLN A 84 28.99 2.43 -21.75
N GLU A 85 28.09 1.44 -21.84
CA GLU A 85 28.15 0.39 -22.86
C GLU A 85 28.03 0.96 -24.27
N ALA A 86 27.08 1.88 -24.51
CA ALA A 86 26.94 2.56 -25.80
C ALA A 86 28.20 3.37 -26.16
N ALA A 87 28.78 4.09 -25.20
CA ALA A 87 30.02 4.84 -25.42
C ALA A 87 31.21 3.93 -25.74
N ARG A 88 31.32 2.77 -25.06
CA ARG A 88 32.36 1.77 -25.35
C ARG A 88 32.16 1.14 -26.72
N ALA A 89 30.93 0.78 -27.08
CA ALA A 89 30.60 0.22 -28.39
C ALA A 89 30.91 1.23 -29.51
N GLN A 90 30.58 2.51 -29.30
CA GLN A 90 30.92 3.57 -30.25
C GLN A 90 32.44 3.73 -30.41
N ALA A 91 33.19 3.77 -29.31
CA ALA A 91 34.65 3.88 -29.36
C ALA A 91 35.29 2.68 -30.07
N GLN A 92 34.77 1.46 -29.86
CA GLN A 92 35.22 0.26 -30.58
C GLN A 92 34.87 0.33 -32.07
N TYR A 93 33.67 0.80 -32.42
CA TYR A 93 33.28 1.01 -33.80
C TYR A 93 34.20 2.01 -34.50
N ASP A 94 34.47 3.15 -33.88
CA ASP A 94 35.34 4.19 -34.44
C ASP A 94 36.78 3.66 -34.64
N ASP A 95 37.30 2.88 -33.70
CA ASP A 95 38.62 2.22 -33.82
C ASP A 95 38.66 1.22 -34.98
N LEU A 96 37.62 0.40 -35.14
CA LEU A 96 37.49 -0.53 -36.27
C LEU A 96 37.40 0.21 -37.60
N VAL A 97 36.65 1.31 -37.68
CA VAL A 97 36.57 2.14 -38.90
C VAL A 97 37.94 2.72 -39.24
N VAL A 98 38.71 3.18 -38.26
CA VAL A 98 40.08 3.66 -38.49
C VAL A 98 40.99 2.53 -39.00
N GLN A 99 40.91 1.34 -38.40
CA GLN A 99 41.68 0.18 -38.84
C GLN A 99 41.33 -0.26 -40.27
N ASP A 100 40.04 -0.21 -40.63
CA ASP A 100 39.52 -0.60 -41.96
C ASP A 100 39.65 0.51 -43.02
N SER A 101 39.96 1.75 -42.61
CA SER A 101 40.18 2.89 -43.52
C SER A 101 41.53 2.85 -44.29
N GLY A 102 42.19 1.69 -44.29
CA GLY A 102 43.41 1.41 -45.04
C GLY A 102 43.22 1.37 -46.56
N ALA A 103 44.33 1.23 -47.30
CA ALA A 103 44.33 1.17 -48.77
C ALA A 103 44.00 -0.24 -49.33
N ASP A 104 43.51 -1.15 -48.48
CA ASP A 104 43.23 -2.56 -48.73
C ASP A 104 41.77 -2.87 -49.08
N GLY A 105 40.88 -1.88 -49.02
CA GLY A 105 39.54 -2.00 -49.61
C GLY A 105 39.63 -2.43 -51.08
N ALA A 106 38.63 -3.19 -51.56
CA ALA A 106 38.58 -3.72 -52.92
C ALA A 106 38.76 -2.61 -53.97
N ARG A 107 40.01 -2.38 -54.37
CA ARG A 107 40.39 -1.43 -55.40
C ARG A 107 40.34 -2.18 -56.71
N VAL A 108 39.38 -1.80 -57.54
CA VAL A 108 39.30 -2.26 -58.93
C VAL A 108 40.65 -2.01 -59.58
N ASP A 109 41.38 -3.08 -59.85
CA ASP A 109 42.71 -3.02 -60.44
C ASP A 109 42.65 -3.27 -61.96
N GLY A 110 43.80 -3.23 -62.63
CA GLY A 110 43.85 -3.45 -64.07
C GLY A 110 43.35 -4.84 -64.49
N SER A 111 43.47 -5.84 -63.63
CA SER A 111 42.99 -7.20 -63.82
C SER A 111 41.46 -7.26 -63.78
N ASP A 112 40.85 -6.54 -62.85
CA ASP A 112 39.38 -6.45 -62.73
C ASP A 112 38.77 -5.76 -63.96
N VAL A 113 39.41 -4.70 -64.46
CA VAL A 113 38.99 -4.01 -65.70
C VAL A 113 39.15 -4.90 -66.93
N GLN A 114 40.21 -5.72 -66.97
CA GLN A 114 40.44 -6.68 -68.04
C GLN A 114 39.33 -7.75 -68.05
N TRP A 115 39.00 -8.32 -66.90
CA TRP A 115 37.91 -9.30 -66.76
C TRP A 115 36.56 -8.76 -67.26
N LEU A 116 36.24 -7.50 -66.94
CA LEU A 116 35.03 -6.82 -67.43
C LEU A 116 35.01 -6.53 -68.94
N ARG A 117 36.16 -6.58 -69.62
CA ARG A 117 36.25 -6.37 -71.09
C ARG A 117 36.20 -7.69 -71.87
N ASP A 118 36.60 -8.78 -71.23
CA ASP A 118 36.67 -10.11 -71.85
C ASP A 118 35.35 -10.89 -71.73
N TYR A 119 34.36 -10.36 -71.00
CA TYR A 119 32.97 -10.81 -70.89
C TYR A 119 31.98 -9.70 -71.23
#